data_AF-A0AAW2U2Z7-F1
#
_entry.id   AF-A0AAW2U2Z7-F1
#
_cell.length_a   1.000
_cell.length_b   1.000
_cell.length_c   1.000
_cell.angle_alpha   90.00
_cell.angle_beta   90.00
_cell.angle_gamma   90.00
#
_symmetry.space_group_name_H-M   'P 1'
#
loop_
_entity.id
_entity.type
_entity.pdbx_description
1 polymer ?
#
loop_
_entity_poly.entity_id
_entity_poly.type
_entity_poly.pdbx_seq_one_letter_code
_entity_poly.pdbx_strand_id
1 'polypeptide(L)'
;MSWTNHSPRSCLRSSPEERLTFEKWHEDNCKVRSIILTSMTNEIQKQYDRLEDVPSIMLRMKDVYAVPDRNIRYTAIKAFFGTKMTEGSSVHSHGVKMLSLVEKLEDLKAGLNNDMYIDVILQSLPPSYDPFIINYDMNGLEKSIHKLINMPNTRQ
;
A
#
# COMPACT_ATOMS: atom_id res chain seq x y z
N MET A 1 10.72 -15.48 19.49
CA MET A 1 11.89 -15.26 20.37
C MET A 1 12.55 -13.96 19.96
N SER A 2 12.37 -12.88 20.73
CA SER A 2 12.98 -11.57 20.44
C SER A 2 14.39 -11.54 21.02
N TRP A 3 15.40 -11.73 20.17
CA TRP A 3 16.82 -11.64 20.52
C TRP A 3 17.31 -10.19 20.67
N THR A 4 16.43 -9.24 20.95
CA THR A 4 16.75 -7.81 20.97
C THR A 4 17.57 -7.36 22.18
N ASN A 5 17.94 -8.28 23.10
CA ASN A 5 18.59 -7.91 24.36
C ASN A 5 19.76 -8.80 24.81
N HIS A 6 20.31 -9.68 23.96
CA HIS A 6 21.46 -10.49 24.38
C HIS A 6 22.80 -9.81 24.08
N SER A 7 23.37 -9.22 25.13
CA SER A 7 24.75 -8.73 25.16
C SER A 7 25.75 -9.86 24.83
N PRO A 8 26.87 -9.59 24.12
CA PRO A 8 27.90 -10.60 23.77
C PRO A 8 28.45 -11.40 24.95
N ARG A 9 28.25 -10.92 26.19
CA ARG A 9 28.70 -11.57 27.42
C ARG A 9 27.90 -12.81 27.83
N SER A 10 26.73 -13.08 27.25
CA SER A 10 25.92 -14.27 27.60
C SER A 10 26.34 -15.58 26.90
N CYS A 11 27.29 -15.53 25.93
CA CYS A 11 27.68 -16.70 25.12
C CYS A 11 28.60 -17.73 25.82
N LEU A 12 29.14 -17.40 27.00
CA LEU A 12 30.06 -18.29 27.73
C LEU A 12 29.37 -19.51 28.37
N ARG A 13 28.04 -19.49 28.51
CA ARG A 13 27.23 -20.59 29.11
C ARG A 13 26.32 -21.35 28.14
N SER A 14 26.37 -21.05 26.84
CA SER A 14 25.46 -21.59 25.82
C SER A 14 25.93 -22.92 25.23
N SER A 15 25.00 -23.71 24.69
CA SER A 15 25.28 -24.95 23.98
C SER A 15 26.06 -24.69 22.67
N PRO A 16 26.77 -25.69 22.10
CA PRO A 16 27.45 -25.55 20.81
C PRO A 16 26.51 -25.11 19.67
N GLU A 17 25.26 -25.58 19.68
CA GLU A 17 24.24 -25.25 18.67
C GLU A 17 23.78 -23.79 18.79
N GLU A 18 23.62 -23.28 20.02
CA GLU A 18 23.28 -21.87 20.26
C GLU A 18 24.38 -20.93 19.78
N ARG A 19 25.65 -21.33 19.94
CA ARG A 19 26.81 -20.55 19.46
C ARG A 19 26.87 -20.48 17.94
N LEU A 20 26.71 -21.62 17.26
CA LEU A 20 26.70 -21.66 15.79
C LEU A 20 25.54 -20.84 15.21
N THR A 21 24.37 -20.91 15.83
CA THR A 21 23.20 -20.12 15.41
C THR A 21 23.44 -18.62 15.56
N PHE A 22 24.04 -18.20 16.68
CA PHE A 22 24.37 -16.80 16.93
C PHE A 22 25.44 -16.27 15.95
N GLU A 23 26.49 -17.05 15.69
CA GLU A 23 27.56 -16.67 14.77
C GLU A 23 27.03 -16.47 13.34
N LYS A 24 26.19 -17.40 12.88
CA LYS A 24 25.52 -17.27 11.59
C LYS A 24 24.64 -16.02 11.51
N TRP A 25 23.81 -15.78 12.53
CA TRP A 25 22.99 -14.57 12.59
C TRP A 25 23.83 -13.30 12.54
N HIS A 26 24.94 -13.26 13.27
CA HIS A 26 25.84 -12.11 13.30
C HIS A 26 26.48 -11.87 11.92
N GLU A 27 26.94 -12.93 11.25
CA GLU A 27 27.49 -12.84 9.89
C GLU A 27 26.45 -12.31 8.89
N ASP A 28 25.24 -12.85 8.91
CA ASP A 28 24.14 -12.41 8.05
C ASP A 28 23.75 -10.95 8.33
N ASN A 29 23.67 -10.56 9.60
CA ASN A 29 23.41 -9.19 10.01
C ASN A 29 24.50 -8.23 9.50
N CYS A 30 25.78 -8.58 9.64
CA CYS A 30 26.89 -7.78 9.13
C CYS A 30 26.82 -7.58 7.61
N LYS A 31 26.50 -8.66 6.86
CA LYS A 31 26.38 -8.60 5.40
C LYS A 31 25.24 -7.68 4.98
N VAL A 32 24.04 -7.90 5.51
CA VAL A 32 22.85 -7.10 5.15
C VAL A 32 23.04 -5.64 5.57
N ARG A 33 23.59 -5.39 6.75
CA ARG A 33 23.92 -4.04 7.21
C ARG A 33 24.88 -3.33 6.28
N SER A 34 25.93 -4.00 5.82
CA SER A 34 26.88 -3.44 4.85
C SER A 34 26.17 -3.04 3.55
N ILE A 35 25.32 -3.92 3.02
CA ILE A 35 24.52 -3.63 1.80
C ILE A 35 23.62 -2.41 2.02
N ILE A 36 22.89 -2.35 3.13
CA ILE A 36 22.01 -1.22 3.45
C ILE A 36 22.81 0.08 3.52
N LEU A 37 23.89 0.12 4.30
CA LEU A 37 24.67 1.35 4.52
C LEU A 37 25.37 1.83 3.25
N THR A 38 25.88 0.91 2.41
CA THR A 38 26.54 1.25 1.15
C THR A 38 25.56 1.70 0.06
N SER A 39 24.28 1.33 0.16
CA SER A 39 23.23 1.80 -0.76
C SER A 39 22.77 3.23 -0.50
N MET A 40 23.13 3.81 0.66
CA MET A 40 22.73 5.15 1.08
C MET A 40 23.70 6.22 0.56
N THR A 41 23.23 7.48 0.49
CA THR A 41 24.16 8.60 0.33
C THR A 41 24.98 8.79 1.61
N ASN A 42 26.14 9.44 1.49
CA ASN A 42 27.04 9.67 2.62
C ASN A 42 26.35 10.38 3.80
N GLU A 43 25.41 11.28 3.54
CA GLU A 43 24.68 12.04 4.55
C GLU A 43 23.74 11.14 5.35
N ILE A 44 23.00 10.25 4.66
CA ILE A 44 22.07 9.31 5.29
C ILE A 44 22.88 8.22 6.00
N GLN A 45 23.89 7.65 5.35
CA GLN A 45 24.75 6.60 5.91
C GLN A 45 25.32 7.00 7.29
N LYS A 46 25.85 8.22 7.42
CA LYS A 46 26.39 8.77 8.69
C LYS A 46 25.36 8.83 9.84
N GLN A 47 24.07 8.80 9.55
CA GLN A 47 23.03 8.79 10.59
C GLN A 47 22.79 7.38 11.15
N TYR A 48 23.12 6.33 10.40
CA TYR A 48 22.83 4.93 10.72
C TYR A 48 24.08 4.08 10.98
N ASP A 49 25.28 4.59 10.70
CA ASP A 49 26.58 3.90 10.82
C ASP A 49 26.93 3.39 12.24
N ARG A 50 26.31 3.94 13.28
CA ARG A 50 26.47 3.52 14.68
C ARG A 50 25.49 2.44 15.14
N LEU A 51 24.45 2.14 14.36
CA LEU A 51 23.50 1.07 14.71
C LEU A 51 24.13 -0.27 14.35
N GLU A 52 24.17 -1.21 15.29
CA GLU A 52 24.89 -2.48 15.15
C GLU A 52 24.07 -3.55 14.41
N ASP A 53 22.75 -3.50 14.53
CA ASP A 53 21.84 -4.50 13.98
C ASP A 53 20.87 -3.91 12.91
N VAL A 54 20.55 -4.75 11.93
CA VAL A 54 19.63 -4.43 10.84
C VAL A 54 18.23 -4.06 11.35
N PRO A 55 17.62 -4.77 12.32
CA PRO A 55 16.32 -4.39 12.87
C PRO A 55 16.28 -2.94 13.40
N SER A 56 17.31 -2.49 14.12
CA SER A 56 17.42 -1.11 14.60
C SER A 56 17.48 -0.10 13.46
N ILE A 57 18.23 -0.40 12.39
CA ILE A 57 18.29 0.46 11.19
C ILE A 57 16.90 0.53 10.54
N MET A 58 16.25 -0.62 10.32
CA MET A 58 14.93 -0.68 9.69
C MET A 58 13.86 0.06 10.50
N LEU A 59 13.87 -0.08 11.84
CA LEU A 59 12.93 0.61 12.72
C LEU A 59 13.09 2.13 12.63
N ARG A 60 14.33 2.64 12.73
CA ARG A 60 14.58 4.07 12.64
C ARG A 60 14.31 4.63 11.24
N MET A 61 14.57 3.86 10.19
CA MET A 61 14.17 4.24 8.83
C MET A 61 12.65 4.34 8.71
N LYS A 62 11.91 3.40 9.31
CA LYS A 62 10.45 3.46 9.37
C LYS A 62 9.99 4.72 10.12
N ASP A 63 10.57 5.03 11.27
CA ASP A 63 10.15 6.20 12.05
C ASP A 63 10.39 7.53 11.32
N VAL A 64 11.50 7.64 10.58
CA VAL A 64 11.88 8.88 9.89
C VAL A 64 11.21 9.01 8.52
N TYR A 65 11.08 7.92 7.76
CA TYR A 65 10.69 7.95 6.36
C TYR A 65 9.35 7.29 6.05
N ALA A 66 8.74 6.56 6.99
CA ALA A 66 7.42 6.02 6.72
C ALA A 66 6.41 7.15 6.58
N VAL A 67 5.65 7.10 5.49
CA VAL A 67 4.45 7.93 5.37
C VAL A 67 3.40 7.35 6.31
N PRO A 68 2.82 8.14 7.23
CA PRO A 68 1.78 7.63 8.12
C PRO A 68 0.62 7.02 7.35
N ASP A 69 0.11 5.86 7.78
CA ASP A 69 -1.02 5.16 7.14
C ASP A 69 -2.22 6.10 6.93
N ARG A 70 -2.44 7.03 7.86
CA ARG A 70 -3.47 8.07 7.75
C ARG A 70 -3.27 8.95 6.51
N ASN A 71 -2.04 9.36 6.21
CA ASN A 71 -1.74 10.21 5.05
C ASN A 71 -1.89 9.44 3.74
N ILE A 72 -1.48 8.17 3.72
CA ILE A 72 -1.66 7.29 2.55
C ILE A 72 -3.16 7.10 2.29
N ARG A 73 -3.94 6.77 3.32
CA ARG A 73 -5.39 6.62 3.25
C ARG A 73 -6.08 7.91 2.84
N TYR A 74 -5.73 9.04 3.44
CA TYR A 74 -6.26 10.35 3.05
C TYR A 74 -6.00 10.66 1.56
N THR A 75 -4.79 10.38 1.07
CA THR A 75 -4.42 10.62 -0.33
C THR A 75 -5.22 9.72 -1.27
N ALA A 76 -5.42 8.45 -0.91
CA ALA A 76 -6.25 7.52 -1.69
C ALA A 76 -7.72 7.97 -1.72
N ILE A 77 -8.28 8.35 -0.56
CA ILE A 77 -9.66 8.88 -0.46
C ILE A 77 -9.79 10.13 -1.34
N LYS A 78 -8.86 11.10 -1.21
CA LYS A 78 -8.86 12.31 -2.02
C LYS A 78 -8.80 12.01 -3.52
N ALA A 79 -7.96 11.06 -3.93
CA ALA A 79 -7.88 10.64 -5.32
C ALA A 79 -9.18 9.99 -5.81
N PHE A 80 -9.79 9.13 -5.00
CA PHE A 80 -11.05 8.45 -5.33
C PHE A 80 -12.21 9.43 -5.52
N PHE A 81 -12.48 10.29 -4.54
CA PHE A 81 -13.56 11.27 -4.63
C PHE A 81 -13.29 12.40 -5.65
N GLY A 82 -12.01 12.71 -5.90
CA GLY A 82 -11.60 13.77 -6.82
C GLY A 82 -11.45 13.34 -8.28
N THR A 83 -11.40 12.04 -8.57
CA THR A 83 -11.25 11.54 -9.94
C THR A 83 -12.57 11.70 -10.68
N LYS A 84 -12.55 12.45 -11.79
CA LYS A 84 -13.67 12.65 -12.71
C LYS A 84 -13.32 12.11 -14.08
N MET A 85 -14.31 11.53 -14.76
CA MET A 85 -14.17 11.08 -16.13
C MET A 85 -14.18 12.28 -17.07
N THR A 86 -13.39 12.21 -18.13
CA THR A 86 -13.39 13.25 -19.17
C THR A 86 -14.56 13.04 -20.13
N GLU A 87 -15.20 14.12 -20.56
CA GLU A 87 -16.26 14.11 -21.57
C GLU A 87 -15.84 13.32 -22.83
N GLY A 88 -16.72 12.45 -23.34
CA GLY A 88 -16.44 11.62 -24.52
C GLY A 88 -15.46 10.46 -24.32
N SER A 89 -14.90 10.27 -23.12
CA SER A 89 -13.99 9.15 -22.84
C SER A 89 -14.73 7.83 -22.53
N SER A 90 -13.99 6.72 -22.46
CA SER A 90 -14.57 5.39 -22.23
C SER A 90 -14.91 5.16 -20.76
N VAL A 91 -16.17 4.84 -20.47
CA VAL A 91 -16.64 4.42 -19.14
C VAL A 91 -15.87 3.18 -18.66
N HIS A 92 -15.55 2.25 -19.55
CA HIS A 92 -14.75 1.07 -19.22
C HIS A 92 -13.36 1.47 -18.70
N SER A 93 -12.64 2.31 -19.45
CA SER A 93 -11.29 2.75 -19.06
C SER A 93 -11.30 3.53 -17.75
N HIS A 94 -12.32 4.37 -17.55
CA HIS A 94 -12.49 5.12 -16.32
C HIS A 94 -12.84 4.21 -15.14
N GLY A 95 -13.76 3.26 -15.34
CA GLY A 95 -14.16 2.29 -14.33
C GLY A 95 -13.01 1.40 -13.86
N VAL A 96 -12.13 0.95 -14.76
CA VAL A 96 -10.90 0.21 -14.39
C VAL A 96 -9.97 1.07 -13.52
N LYS A 97 -9.79 2.35 -13.87
CA LYS A 97 -9.03 3.28 -13.03
C LYS A 97 -9.65 3.44 -11.65
N MET A 98 -10.97 3.58 -11.58
CA MET A 98 -11.67 3.69 -10.29
C MET A 98 -11.58 2.40 -9.48
N LEU A 99 -11.68 1.22 -10.11
CA LEU A 99 -11.50 -0.07 -9.44
C LEU A 99 -10.12 -0.18 -8.77
N SER A 100 -9.05 0.26 -9.45
CA SER A 100 -7.71 0.27 -8.84
C SER A 100 -7.61 1.18 -7.59
N LEU A 101 -8.41 2.24 -7.53
CA LEU A 101 -8.50 3.10 -6.35
C LEU A 101 -9.32 2.44 -5.23
N VAL A 102 -10.35 1.67 -5.58
CA VAL A 102 -11.15 0.88 -4.64
C VAL A 102 -10.29 -0.20 -3.98
N GLU A 103 -9.59 -1.01 -4.76
CA GLU A 103 -8.67 -2.04 -4.25
C GLU A 103 -7.65 -1.44 -3.26
N LYS A 104 -7.06 -0.30 -3.63
CA LYS A 104 -6.15 0.45 -2.75
C LYS A 104 -6.82 0.92 -1.44
N LEU A 105 -8.08 1.32 -1.48
CA LEU A 105 -8.83 1.74 -0.30
C LEU A 105 -9.19 0.56 0.60
N GLU A 106 -9.47 -0.61 0.03
CA GLU A 106 -9.69 -1.86 0.76
C GLU A 106 -8.42 -2.33 1.47
N ASP A 107 -7.27 -2.30 0.80
CA ASP A 107 -5.96 -2.58 1.40
C ASP A 107 -5.66 -1.67 2.59
N LEU A 108 -6.04 -0.39 2.49
CA LEU A 108 -5.88 0.61 3.54
C LEU A 108 -6.99 0.57 4.60
N LYS A 109 -7.92 -0.39 4.50
CA LYS A 109 -9.08 -0.57 5.39
C LYS A 109 -9.84 0.75 5.58
N ALA A 110 -10.13 1.43 4.49
CA ALA A 110 -10.75 2.76 4.51
C ALA A 110 -12.17 2.79 5.10
N GLY A 111 -12.83 1.62 5.22
CA GLY A 111 -14.13 1.48 5.86
C GLY A 111 -15.31 1.97 5.01
N LEU A 112 -15.12 2.12 3.70
CA LEU A 112 -16.21 2.39 2.76
C LEU A 112 -16.85 1.06 2.35
N ASN A 113 -18.17 1.09 2.12
CA ASN A 113 -18.90 -0.07 1.63
C ASN A 113 -18.97 -0.07 0.09
N ASN A 114 -19.34 -1.22 -0.47
CA ASN A 114 -19.40 -1.40 -1.92
C ASN A 114 -20.38 -0.41 -2.60
N ASP A 115 -21.51 -0.11 -1.97
CA ASP A 115 -22.50 0.83 -2.49
C ASP A 115 -21.90 2.24 -2.64
N MET A 116 -21.16 2.71 -1.63
CA MET A 116 -20.46 4.00 -1.70
C MET A 116 -19.44 4.04 -2.83
N TYR A 117 -18.73 2.93 -3.07
CA TYR A 117 -17.79 2.87 -4.19
C TYR A 117 -18.51 3.03 -5.53
N ILE A 118 -19.61 2.32 -5.72
CA ILE A 118 -20.43 2.40 -6.93
C ILE A 118 -21.00 3.81 -7.10
N ASP A 119 -21.56 4.41 -6.04
CA ASP A 119 -22.15 5.75 -6.07
C ASP A 119 -21.12 6.82 -6.47
N VAL A 120 -19.90 6.75 -5.94
CA VAL A 120 -18.83 7.69 -6.29
C VAL A 120 -18.37 7.49 -7.73
N ILE A 121 -18.32 6.25 -8.22
CA ILE A 121 -17.99 5.96 -9.62
C ILE A 121 -19.08 6.55 -10.54
N LEU A 122 -20.36 6.35 -10.25
CA LEU A 122 -21.44 6.93 -11.04
C LEU A 122 -21.40 8.47 -11.02
N GLN A 123 -21.18 9.08 -9.85
CA GLN A 123 -21.04 10.55 -9.70
C GLN A 123 -19.76 11.13 -10.34
N SER A 124 -18.82 10.27 -10.74
CA SER A 124 -17.60 10.71 -11.43
C SER A 124 -17.78 10.79 -12.95
N LEU A 125 -18.88 10.26 -13.48
CA LEU A 125 -19.23 10.36 -14.89
C LEU A 125 -19.74 11.78 -15.23
N PRO A 126 -19.54 12.26 -16.46
CA PRO A 126 -20.09 13.52 -16.92
C PRO A 126 -21.61 13.43 -17.08
N PRO A 127 -22.34 14.56 -17.01
CA PRO A 127 -23.80 14.58 -17.15
C PRO A 127 -24.33 13.98 -18.47
N SER A 128 -23.54 14.01 -19.55
CA SER A 128 -23.92 13.37 -20.83
C SER A 128 -24.09 11.85 -20.73
N TYR A 129 -23.61 11.23 -19.65
CA TYR A 129 -23.74 9.79 -19.37
C TYR A 129 -24.92 9.47 -18.44
N ASP A 130 -25.81 10.42 -18.15
CA ASP A 130 -27.05 10.16 -17.40
C ASP A 130 -27.86 8.96 -17.96
N PRO A 131 -28.00 8.77 -19.30
CA PRO A 131 -28.67 7.59 -19.84
C PRO A 131 -27.98 6.26 -19.47
N PHE A 132 -26.65 6.27 -19.35
CA PHE A 132 -25.88 5.10 -18.91
C PHE A 132 -26.16 4.80 -17.43
N ILE A 133 -26.22 5.83 -16.57
CA ILE A 133 -26.54 5.69 -15.13
C ILE A 133 -27.94 5.10 -14.96
N ILE A 134 -28.94 5.65 -15.65
CA ILE A 134 -30.32 5.14 -15.62
C ILE A 134 -30.36 3.68 -16.08
N ASN A 135 -29.66 3.35 -17.16
CA ASN A 135 -29.58 1.99 -17.66
C ASN A 135 -28.91 1.04 -16.64
N TYR A 136 -27.87 1.48 -15.94
CA TYR A 136 -27.22 0.70 -14.88
C TYR A 136 -28.17 0.44 -13.70
N ASP A 137 -28.89 1.47 -13.26
CA ASP A 137 -29.85 1.40 -12.15
C ASP A 137 -31.06 0.52 -12.46
N MET A 138 -31.57 0.59 -13.69
CA MET A 138 -32.71 -0.20 -14.16
C MET A 138 -32.40 -1.69 -14.31
N ASN A 139 -31.13 -2.06 -14.36
CA ASN A 139 -30.68 -3.36 -14.84
C ASN A 139 -30.85 -4.52 -13.84
N GLY A 140 -31.69 -4.35 -12.80
CA GLY A 140 -32.35 -5.34 -11.92
C GLY A 140 -31.49 -6.39 -11.18
N LEU A 141 -30.27 -6.65 -11.63
CA LEU A 141 -29.31 -7.59 -11.06
C LEU A 141 -28.41 -6.85 -10.07
N GLU A 142 -27.77 -7.64 -9.22
CA GLU A 142 -26.71 -7.25 -8.30
C GLU A 142 -25.82 -6.14 -8.88
N LYS A 143 -25.83 -4.99 -8.18
CA LYS A 143 -25.00 -3.84 -8.52
C LYS A 143 -23.57 -4.14 -8.10
N SER A 144 -22.67 -4.17 -9.08
CA SER A 144 -21.23 -4.34 -8.85
C SER A 144 -20.42 -3.41 -9.75
N ILE A 145 -19.20 -3.12 -9.31
CA ILE A 145 -18.22 -2.33 -10.08
C ILE A 145 -17.86 -3.06 -11.38
N HIS A 146 -17.69 -4.38 -11.34
CA HIS A 146 -17.40 -5.18 -12.55
C HIS A 146 -18.52 -5.11 -13.58
N LYS A 147 -19.79 -5.12 -13.15
CA LYS A 147 -20.93 -4.93 -14.06
C LYS A 147 -20.89 -3.54 -14.69
N LEU A 148 -20.61 -2.50 -13.90
CA LEU A 148 -20.49 -1.12 -14.37
C LEU A 148 -19.40 -1.02 -15.45
N ILE A 149 -18.23 -1.61 -15.22
CA ILE A 149 -17.08 -1.59 -16.15
C ILE A 149 -17.40 -2.30 -17.48
N ASN A 150 -18.19 -3.37 -17.44
CA ASN A 150 -18.46 -4.22 -18.61
C ASN A 150 -19.77 -3.88 -19.33
N MET A 151 -20.48 -2.85 -18.85
CA MET A 151 -21.75 -2.44 -19.43
C MET A 151 -21.51 -1.73 -20.77
N PRO A 152 -22.16 -2.15 -21.86
CA PRO A 152 -21.99 -1.51 -23.15
C PRO A 152 -22.53 -0.07 -23.10
N ASN A 153 -21.79 0.87 -23.68
CA ASN A 153 -22.28 2.23 -23.88
C ASN A 153 -23.56 2.17 -24.73
N THR A 154 -24.71 2.50 -24.14
CA THR A 154 -25.90 2.83 -24.92
C THR A 154 -25.55 4.03 -25.79
N ARG A 155 -25.64 3.83 -27.12
CA ARG A 155 -25.14 4.73 -28.17
C ARG A 155 -25.50 6.20 -27.88
N GLN A 156 -24.49 7.07 -27.93
CA GLN A 156 -24.64 8.53 -28.01
C GLN A 156 -25.30 8.93 -29.32
#